data_AF-A0A9Q4C712-F1
#
_entry.id   AF-A0A9Q4C712-F1
#
_cell.length_a   1.000
_cell.length_b   1.000
_cell.length_c   1.000
_cell.angle_alpha   90.00
_cell.angle_beta   90.00
_cell.angle_gamma   90.00
#
_symmetry.space_group_name_H-M   'P 1'
#
loop_
_entity.id
_entity.type
_entity.pdbx_description
1 polymer ?
#
loop_
_entity_poly.entity_id
_entity_poly.type
_entity_poly.pdbx_seq_one_letter_code
_entity_poly.pdbx_strand_id
1 'polypeptide(L)'
;MILTVTPTPVLERFGVIDGPLTGGEVLRLRGVDACPGGCGVTVARLIYLAGHPVHAIFPAPEISQYLRMIGLLGIPHDHVPVAGPVQTRFLVADDSGRTTQFLDPAMPLDTAQLAQLRDLTVSRAEDAAWVVLGGPLPDVAPTAWYVEVIRALALYHPTVGTAVATSGAPLRAVIRQLSAITPSLLALTTTDIADMVPDCGIRGVERSLEDGGDLSLVRDAVTPLLEAGVSEVLVSGAPGTAMCLTQGSTWIARSGAGSETDAGRFRELLLAGYLMNHGSDDRMGRLSTALAYASAETTAGSGELPTPDLIHPEQVTCTELGS
;
A
#
# COMPACT_ATOMS: atom_id res chain seq x y z
N MET A 1 -7.18 -9.21 14.53
CA MET A 1 -7.15 -9.45 13.06
C MET A 1 -6.94 -8.12 12.34
N ILE A 2 -6.30 -8.11 11.17
CA ILE A 2 -6.25 -6.93 10.28
C ILE A 2 -7.23 -7.14 9.12
N LEU A 3 -8.11 -6.17 8.86
CA LEU A 3 -8.98 -6.14 7.70
C LEU A 3 -8.34 -5.27 6.62
N THR A 4 -8.33 -5.70 5.37
CA THR A 4 -7.85 -4.87 4.26
C THR A 4 -8.94 -4.66 3.22
N VAL A 5 -9.00 -3.47 2.64
CA VAL A 5 -10.00 -3.08 1.66
C VAL A 5 -9.31 -2.57 0.41
N THR A 6 -9.67 -3.13 -0.73
CA THR A 6 -9.12 -2.75 -2.03
C THR A 6 -10.25 -2.39 -2.99
N PRO A 7 -10.58 -1.08 -3.15
CA PRO A 7 -11.62 -0.66 -4.08
C PRO A 7 -11.30 -0.93 -5.55
N THR A 8 -10.01 -0.91 -5.88
CA THR A 8 -9.49 -1.14 -7.25
C THR A 8 -8.49 -2.30 -7.25
N PRO A 9 -8.97 -3.56 -7.23
CA PRO A 9 -8.10 -4.71 -7.36
C PRO A 9 -7.51 -4.78 -8.77
N VAL A 10 -6.34 -5.41 -8.90
CA VAL A 10 -5.64 -5.55 -10.17
C VAL A 10 -5.08 -6.96 -10.30
N LEU A 11 -5.30 -7.62 -11.43
CA LEU A 11 -4.57 -8.83 -11.77
C LEU A 11 -3.22 -8.40 -12.34
N GLU A 12 -2.17 -8.55 -11.54
CA GLU A 12 -0.82 -8.24 -12.00
C GLU A 12 -0.30 -9.42 -12.81
N ARG A 13 0.26 -9.13 -13.98
CA ARG A 13 0.91 -10.10 -14.84
C ARG A 13 2.27 -9.56 -15.23
N PHE A 14 3.23 -10.46 -15.24
CA PHE A 14 4.61 -10.13 -15.52
C PHE A 14 5.10 -10.97 -16.68
N GLY A 15 6.06 -10.48 -17.42
CA GLY A 15 6.76 -11.26 -18.42
C GLY A 15 7.96 -10.52 -18.99
N VAL A 16 8.83 -11.27 -19.63
CA VAL A 16 10.04 -10.76 -20.27
C VAL A 16 9.96 -11.00 -21.77
N ILE A 17 10.40 -10.03 -22.58
CA ILE A 17 10.56 -10.19 -24.03
C ILE A 17 12.05 -10.21 -24.40
N ASP A 18 12.36 -10.94 -25.48
CA ASP A 18 13.69 -10.89 -26.08
C ASP A 18 13.86 -9.58 -26.86
N GLY A 19 14.89 -8.81 -26.51
CA GLY A 19 15.15 -7.51 -27.13
C GLY A 19 14.11 -6.42 -26.81
N PRO A 20 14.25 -5.23 -27.44
CA PRO A 20 13.43 -4.07 -27.12
C PRO A 20 12.00 -4.20 -27.64
N LEU A 21 11.06 -3.55 -26.95
CA LEU A 21 9.68 -3.46 -27.39
C LEU A 21 9.57 -2.61 -28.67
N THR A 22 9.32 -3.27 -29.80
CA THR A 22 9.24 -2.64 -31.12
C THR A 22 7.81 -2.75 -31.67
N GLY A 23 7.18 -1.61 -31.93
CA GLY A 23 5.82 -1.56 -32.44
C GLY A 23 5.67 -2.22 -33.81
N GLY A 24 4.59 -3.00 -33.99
CA GLY A 24 4.30 -3.71 -35.24
C GLY A 24 4.86 -5.13 -35.32
N GLU A 25 5.67 -5.56 -34.35
CA GLU A 25 6.21 -6.91 -34.28
C GLU A 25 5.37 -7.84 -33.40
N VAL A 26 5.51 -9.15 -33.61
CA VAL A 26 4.92 -10.18 -32.73
C VAL A 26 5.94 -10.56 -31.67
N LEU A 27 5.81 -9.94 -30.50
CA LEU A 27 6.68 -10.19 -29.35
C LEU A 27 6.16 -11.40 -28.54
N ARG A 28 7.08 -12.27 -28.11
CA ARG A 28 6.76 -13.46 -27.31
C ARG A 28 7.25 -13.26 -25.89
N LEU A 29 6.36 -13.54 -24.94
CA LEU A 29 6.65 -13.43 -23.52
C LEU A 29 7.28 -14.73 -23.01
N ARG A 30 8.30 -14.59 -22.18
CA ARG A 30 8.94 -15.64 -21.37
C ARG A 30 8.73 -15.34 -19.88
N GLY A 31 8.80 -16.38 -19.05
CA GLY A 31 8.73 -16.23 -17.59
C GLY A 31 7.43 -15.57 -17.13
N VAL A 32 6.29 -15.93 -17.75
CA VAL A 32 5.02 -15.28 -17.44
C VAL A 32 4.54 -15.72 -16.08
N ASP A 33 4.40 -14.76 -15.18
CA ASP A 33 3.81 -14.93 -13.87
C ASP A 33 2.56 -14.06 -13.73
N ALA A 34 1.69 -14.41 -12.80
CA ALA A 34 0.54 -13.60 -12.44
C ALA A 34 0.31 -13.67 -10.94
N CYS A 35 -0.12 -12.56 -10.35
CA CYS A 35 -0.60 -12.55 -8.97
C CYS A 35 -1.80 -11.62 -8.79
N PRO A 36 -2.70 -11.91 -7.84
CA PRO A 36 -3.71 -10.95 -7.44
C PRO A 36 -3.02 -9.81 -6.67
N GLY A 37 -3.27 -8.59 -7.12
CA GLY A 37 -2.73 -7.37 -6.53
C GLY A 37 -3.80 -6.31 -6.27
N GLY A 38 -3.31 -5.10 -6.01
CA GLY A 38 -4.09 -3.99 -5.46
C GLY A 38 -3.71 -3.78 -4.01
N CYS A 39 -3.64 -2.53 -3.57
CA CYS A 39 -2.95 -2.13 -2.34
C CYS A 39 -3.37 -2.96 -1.11
N GLY A 40 -4.65 -3.04 -0.78
CA GLY A 40 -5.11 -3.83 0.36
C GLY A 40 -4.91 -5.34 0.20
N VAL A 41 -4.98 -5.88 -1.02
CA VAL A 41 -4.73 -7.29 -1.30
C VAL A 41 -3.24 -7.62 -1.16
N THR A 42 -2.34 -6.76 -1.65
CA THR A 42 -0.90 -6.91 -1.45
C THR A 42 -0.55 -6.89 0.04
N VAL A 43 -1.14 -5.97 0.80
CA VAL A 43 -0.99 -5.93 2.27
C VAL A 43 -1.49 -7.23 2.90
N ALA A 44 -2.68 -7.71 2.53
CA ALA A 44 -3.23 -8.95 3.08
C ALA A 44 -2.39 -10.18 2.75
N ARG A 45 -1.89 -10.28 1.50
CA ARG A 45 -1.01 -11.36 1.07
C ARG A 45 0.23 -11.43 1.95
N LEU A 46 0.90 -10.30 2.19
CA LEU A 46 2.12 -10.28 3.01
C LEU A 46 1.83 -10.63 4.47
N ILE A 47 0.76 -10.07 5.08
CA ILE A 47 0.36 -10.38 6.46
C ILE A 47 0.02 -11.88 6.61
N TYR A 48 -0.67 -12.46 5.62
CA TYR A 48 -1.00 -13.89 5.60
C TYR A 48 0.25 -14.76 5.48
N LEU A 49 1.16 -14.43 4.56
CA LEU A 49 2.43 -15.14 4.38
C LEU A 49 3.32 -15.08 5.64
N ALA A 50 3.25 -13.97 6.38
CA ALA A 50 3.93 -13.82 7.66
C ALA A 50 3.24 -14.56 8.83
N GLY A 51 2.14 -15.27 8.59
CA GLY A 51 1.45 -16.09 9.60
C GLY A 51 0.53 -15.30 10.53
N HIS A 52 0.15 -14.06 10.16
CA HIS A 52 -0.69 -13.21 11.00
C HIS A 52 -2.17 -13.22 10.55
N PRO A 53 -3.14 -13.05 11.48
CA PRO A 53 -4.56 -13.04 11.14
C PRO A 53 -4.96 -11.83 10.29
N VAL A 54 -5.45 -12.11 9.08
CA VAL A 54 -5.87 -11.09 8.12
C VAL A 54 -7.10 -11.53 7.32
N HIS A 55 -7.88 -10.55 6.87
CA HIS A 55 -9.03 -10.77 5.99
C HIS A 55 -9.09 -9.67 4.92
N ALA A 56 -9.28 -10.04 3.65
CA ALA A 56 -9.31 -9.10 2.54
C ALA A 56 -10.72 -8.86 2.01
N ILE A 57 -11.04 -7.63 1.63
CA ILE A 57 -12.31 -7.24 0.99
C ILE A 57 -12.01 -6.48 -0.29
N PHE A 58 -12.63 -6.89 -1.40
CA PHE A 58 -12.46 -6.27 -2.71
C PHE A 58 -13.64 -6.59 -3.65
N PRO A 59 -13.92 -5.78 -4.67
CA PRO A 59 -14.86 -6.16 -5.73
C PRO A 59 -14.23 -7.12 -6.75
N ALA A 60 -14.95 -8.14 -7.21
CA ALA A 60 -14.48 -9.04 -8.28
C ALA A 60 -15.66 -9.80 -8.94
N PRO A 61 -15.54 -10.27 -10.20
CA PRO A 61 -16.51 -11.21 -10.75
C PRO A 61 -16.45 -12.55 -10.05
N GLU A 62 -17.62 -13.14 -9.80
CA GLU A 62 -17.78 -14.45 -9.13
C GLU A 62 -16.93 -15.54 -9.78
N ILE A 63 -16.82 -15.51 -11.12
CA ILE A 63 -15.98 -16.41 -11.90
C ILE A 63 -14.88 -15.57 -12.55
N SER A 64 -13.74 -15.45 -11.88
CA SER A 64 -12.59 -14.72 -12.37
C SER A 64 -11.26 -15.41 -12.04
N GLN A 65 -10.25 -15.16 -12.87
CA GLN A 65 -8.87 -15.59 -12.58
C GLN A 65 -8.40 -15.03 -11.23
N TYR A 66 -8.78 -13.78 -10.91
CA TYR A 66 -8.43 -13.11 -9.66
C TYR A 66 -8.92 -13.88 -8.43
N LEU A 67 -10.22 -14.17 -8.34
CA LEU A 67 -10.77 -14.95 -7.21
C LEU A 67 -10.19 -16.36 -7.13
N ARG A 68 -10.00 -17.03 -8.29
CA ARG A 68 -9.35 -18.34 -8.32
C ARG A 68 -7.96 -18.30 -7.67
N MET A 69 -7.17 -17.28 -7.98
CA MET A 69 -5.81 -17.15 -7.45
C MET A 69 -5.79 -16.80 -5.97
N ILE A 70 -6.66 -15.88 -5.52
CA ILE A 70 -6.83 -15.61 -4.08
C ILE A 70 -7.19 -16.89 -3.32
N GLY A 71 -8.13 -17.69 -3.86
CA GLY A 71 -8.52 -18.97 -3.26
C GLY A 71 -7.38 -19.99 -3.20
N LEU A 72 -6.56 -20.09 -4.25
CA LEU A 72 -5.38 -20.96 -4.27
C LEU A 72 -4.30 -20.52 -3.26
N LEU A 73 -4.18 -19.21 -3.00
CA LEU A 73 -3.28 -18.68 -1.97
C LEU A 73 -3.80 -18.91 -0.53
N GLY A 74 -5.08 -19.30 -0.37
CA GLY A 74 -5.69 -19.57 0.93
C GLY A 74 -6.02 -18.33 1.76
N ILE A 75 -5.96 -17.13 1.16
CA ILE A 75 -6.16 -15.87 1.88
C ILE A 75 -7.64 -15.73 2.27
N PRO A 76 -7.97 -15.53 3.56
CA PRO A 76 -9.34 -15.24 3.98
C PRO A 76 -9.85 -13.96 3.32
N HIS A 77 -11.02 -14.03 2.69
CA HIS A 77 -11.57 -12.90 1.96
C HIS A 77 -13.09 -12.95 1.86
N ASP A 78 -13.68 -11.77 1.63
CA ASP A 78 -15.00 -11.62 1.02
C ASP A 78 -14.86 -10.74 -0.21
N HIS A 79 -15.83 -10.82 -1.12
CA HIS A 79 -15.86 -9.94 -2.28
C HIS A 79 -17.25 -9.40 -2.57
N VAL A 80 -17.28 -8.24 -3.22
CA VAL A 80 -18.50 -7.68 -3.82
C VAL A 80 -18.57 -8.16 -5.28
N PRO A 81 -19.60 -8.92 -5.69
CA PRO A 81 -19.73 -9.38 -7.06
C PRO A 81 -19.87 -8.22 -8.05
N VAL A 82 -19.08 -8.28 -9.14
CA VAL A 82 -19.20 -7.34 -10.26
C VAL A 82 -19.29 -8.04 -11.61
N ALA A 83 -19.84 -7.36 -12.62
CA ALA A 83 -20.08 -7.97 -13.93
C ALA A 83 -18.83 -8.03 -14.82
N GLY A 84 -17.93 -7.04 -14.72
CA GLY A 84 -16.78 -6.91 -15.62
C GLY A 84 -15.45 -7.35 -14.98
N PRO A 85 -14.45 -7.69 -15.80
CA PRO A 85 -13.19 -8.26 -15.31
C PRO A 85 -12.46 -7.30 -14.38
N VAL A 86 -11.73 -7.88 -13.42
CA VAL A 86 -10.68 -7.14 -12.69
C VAL A 86 -9.64 -6.66 -13.71
N GLN A 87 -9.22 -5.40 -13.61
CA GLN A 87 -8.22 -4.83 -14.51
C GLN A 87 -6.95 -5.68 -14.51
N THR A 88 -6.45 -6.07 -15.68
CA THR A 88 -5.12 -6.66 -15.81
C THR A 88 -4.08 -5.56 -16.00
N ARG A 89 -3.05 -5.55 -15.15
CA ARG A 89 -1.82 -4.77 -15.37
C ARG A 89 -0.73 -5.71 -15.83
N PHE A 90 -0.25 -5.53 -17.04
CA PHE A 90 0.82 -6.32 -17.62
C PHE A 90 2.13 -5.55 -17.60
N LEU A 91 3.10 -5.97 -16.78
CA LEU A 91 4.45 -5.42 -16.74
C LEU A 91 5.36 -6.29 -17.63
N VAL A 92 5.84 -5.70 -18.73
CA VAL A 92 6.80 -6.34 -19.64
C VAL A 92 8.18 -5.74 -19.43
N ALA A 93 9.16 -6.56 -19.06
CA ALA A 93 10.57 -6.16 -19.08
C ALA A 93 11.24 -6.59 -20.41
N ASP A 94 12.10 -5.74 -20.95
CA ASP A 94 13.06 -6.16 -22.00
C ASP A 94 14.38 -6.65 -21.38
N ASP A 95 15.26 -7.23 -22.20
CA ASP A 95 16.58 -7.73 -21.75
C ASP A 95 17.49 -6.63 -21.17
N SER A 96 17.17 -5.35 -21.38
CA SER A 96 17.88 -4.22 -20.77
C SER A 96 17.33 -3.82 -19.39
N GLY A 97 16.30 -4.52 -18.92
CA GLY A 97 15.62 -4.23 -17.65
C GLY A 97 14.62 -3.08 -17.75
N ARG A 98 14.39 -2.49 -18.93
CA ARG A 98 13.36 -1.46 -19.10
C ARG A 98 11.99 -2.10 -19.05
N THR A 99 11.09 -1.49 -18.31
CA THR A 99 9.73 -1.99 -18.16
C THR A 99 8.72 -1.16 -18.94
N THR A 100 7.74 -1.83 -19.54
CA THR A 100 6.56 -1.22 -20.18
C THR A 100 5.31 -1.80 -19.52
N GLN A 101 4.34 -0.94 -19.23
CA GLN A 101 3.07 -1.34 -18.61
C GLN A 101 1.91 -1.24 -19.59
N PHE A 102 1.13 -2.31 -19.68
CA PHE A 102 -0.17 -2.34 -20.36
C PHE A 102 -1.27 -2.44 -19.32
N LEU A 103 -2.30 -1.61 -19.49
CA LEU A 103 -3.44 -1.56 -18.57
C LEU A 103 -4.71 -1.88 -19.36
N ASP A 104 -5.43 -2.90 -18.93
CA ASP A 104 -6.82 -3.08 -19.33
C ASP A 104 -7.66 -1.88 -18.85
N PRO A 105 -8.86 -1.68 -19.42
CA PRO A 105 -9.83 -0.75 -18.85
C PRO A 105 -10.10 -1.00 -17.36
N ALA A 106 -10.49 0.06 -16.65
CA ALA A 106 -10.94 -0.07 -15.27
C ALA A 106 -12.16 -1.01 -15.18
N MET A 107 -12.22 -1.76 -14.08
CA MET A 107 -13.35 -2.62 -13.77
C MET A 107 -14.64 -1.79 -13.63
N PRO A 108 -15.76 -2.20 -14.25
CA PRO A 108 -16.98 -1.39 -14.30
C PRO A 108 -17.77 -1.52 -12.99
N LEU A 109 -17.25 -0.91 -11.93
CA LEU A 109 -17.92 -0.83 -10.64
C LEU A 109 -19.03 0.25 -10.69
N ASP A 110 -20.20 -0.04 -10.11
CA ASP A 110 -21.27 0.95 -9.96
C ASP A 110 -21.34 1.53 -8.53
N THR A 111 -22.18 2.55 -8.35
CA THR A 111 -22.34 3.22 -7.05
C THR A 111 -22.98 2.33 -5.99
N ALA A 112 -23.83 1.37 -6.37
CA ALA A 112 -24.44 0.42 -5.44
C ALA A 112 -23.39 -0.59 -4.93
N GLN A 113 -22.52 -1.07 -5.80
CA GLN A 113 -21.41 -1.96 -5.44
C GLN A 113 -20.37 -1.25 -4.58
N LEU A 114 -20.11 0.04 -4.82
CA LEU A 114 -19.28 0.86 -3.92
C LEU A 114 -19.89 1.00 -2.52
N ALA A 115 -21.21 1.17 -2.43
CA ALA A 115 -21.90 1.21 -1.15
C ALA A 115 -21.85 -0.17 -0.46
N GLN A 116 -22.05 -1.26 -1.20
CA GLN A 116 -21.90 -2.63 -0.70
C GLN A 116 -20.48 -2.89 -0.18
N LEU A 117 -19.45 -2.39 -0.86
CA LEU A 117 -18.06 -2.52 -0.43
C LEU A 117 -17.82 -1.82 0.91
N ARG A 118 -18.36 -0.61 1.08
CA ARG A 118 -18.32 0.11 2.37
C ARG A 118 -19.07 -0.68 3.44
N ASP A 119 -20.29 -1.11 3.17
CA ASP A 119 -21.15 -1.76 4.17
C ASP A 119 -20.58 -3.11 4.62
N LEU A 120 -20.01 -3.88 3.67
CA LEU A 120 -19.28 -5.10 3.97
C LEU A 120 -18.02 -4.82 4.80
N THR A 121 -17.28 -3.76 4.49
CA THR A 121 -16.12 -3.33 5.29
C THR A 121 -16.53 -3.06 6.74
N VAL A 122 -17.58 -2.27 6.94
CA VAL A 122 -18.08 -1.94 8.27
C VAL A 122 -18.57 -3.19 8.99
N SER A 123 -19.32 -4.06 8.32
CA SER A 123 -19.81 -5.31 8.93
C SER A 123 -18.69 -6.26 9.35
N ARG A 124 -17.59 -6.34 8.60
CA ARG A 124 -16.46 -7.23 8.92
C ARG A 124 -15.46 -6.64 9.90
N ALA A 125 -15.56 -5.35 10.20
CA ALA A 125 -14.65 -4.67 11.11
C ALA A 125 -14.88 -4.99 12.60
N GLU A 126 -15.97 -5.70 12.96
CA GLU A 126 -16.34 -6.02 14.35
C GLU A 126 -15.20 -6.72 15.12
N ASP A 127 -14.48 -7.65 14.49
CA ASP A 127 -13.36 -8.38 15.09
C ASP A 127 -11.98 -7.85 14.66
N ALA A 128 -11.94 -6.72 13.95
CA ALA A 128 -10.72 -6.14 13.44
C ALA A 128 -10.05 -5.27 14.52
N ALA A 129 -8.72 -5.38 14.66
CA ALA A 129 -7.94 -4.39 15.38
C ALA A 129 -7.64 -3.18 14.49
N TRP A 130 -7.48 -3.44 13.19
CA TRP A 130 -7.16 -2.44 12.18
C TRP A 130 -7.93 -2.68 10.87
N VAL A 131 -8.32 -1.59 10.21
CA VAL A 131 -8.78 -1.59 8.82
C VAL A 131 -7.80 -0.80 7.95
N VAL A 132 -7.25 -1.45 6.94
CA VAL A 132 -6.40 -0.84 5.91
C VAL A 132 -7.26 -0.47 4.70
N LEU A 133 -7.37 0.82 4.45
CA LEU A 133 -8.07 1.40 3.30
C LEU A 133 -7.03 1.74 2.22
N GLY A 134 -6.85 0.84 1.27
CA GLY A 134 -5.69 0.85 0.38
C GLY A 134 -6.03 0.96 -1.10
N GLY A 135 -5.32 1.86 -1.79
CA GLY A 135 -5.24 1.93 -3.24
C GLY A 135 -5.97 3.12 -3.85
N PRO A 136 -5.92 3.25 -5.19
CA PRO A 136 -6.71 4.25 -5.90
C PRO A 136 -8.19 3.92 -5.81
N LEU A 137 -9.03 4.94 -5.95
CA LEU A 137 -10.47 4.77 -6.09
C LEU A 137 -10.83 4.50 -7.57
N PRO A 138 -11.86 3.67 -7.84
CA PRO A 138 -12.38 3.51 -9.19
C PRO A 138 -13.07 4.80 -9.67
N ASP A 139 -13.15 5.03 -10.98
CA ASP A 139 -13.63 6.29 -11.56
C ASP A 139 -15.05 6.71 -11.11
N VAL A 140 -15.90 5.72 -10.81
CA VAL A 140 -17.27 5.93 -10.31
C VAL A 140 -17.31 6.45 -8.86
N ALA A 141 -16.23 6.26 -8.09
CA ALA A 141 -16.22 6.59 -6.68
C ALA A 141 -16.03 8.09 -6.46
N PRO A 142 -16.82 8.69 -5.55
CA PRO A 142 -16.52 10.03 -5.05
C PRO A 142 -15.10 10.08 -4.47
N THR A 143 -14.37 11.18 -4.70
CA THR A 143 -13.03 11.35 -4.12
C THR A 143 -13.00 11.24 -2.59
N ALA A 144 -14.13 11.52 -1.93
CA ALA A 144 -14.30 11.41 -0.49
C ALA A 144 -14.74 10.01 -0.01
N TRP A 145 -14.77 8.98 -0.85
CA TRP A 145 -15.26 7.65 -0.46
C TRP A 145 -14.55 7.09 0.79
N TYR A 146 -13.21 7.20 0.88
CA TYR A 146 -12.48 6.79 2.09
C TYR A 146 -12.91 7.58 3.34
N VAL A 147 -13.29 8.85 3.21
CA VAL A 147 -13.83 9.66 4.33
C VAL A 147 -15.15 9.07 4.83
N GLU A 148 -16.02 8.63 3.92
CA GLU A 148 -17.29 7.99 4.27
C GLU A 148 -17.06 6.65 4.99
N VAL A 149 -16.10 5.84 4.53
CA VAL A 149 -15.74 4.58 5.20
C VAL A 149 -15.20 4.84 6.61
N ILE A 150 -14.26 5.77 6.77
CA ILE A 150 -13.67 6.10 8.08
C ILE A 150 -14.75 6.61 9.04
N ARG A 151 -15.66 7.47 8.56
CA ARG A 151 -16.78 7.97 9.37
C ARG A 151 -17.71 6.83 9.82
N ALA A 152 -18.01 5.88 8.93
CA ALA A 152 -18.84 4.73 9.28
C ALA A 152 -18.12 3.81 10.29
N LEU A 153 -16.82 3.54 10.09
CA LEU A 153 -16.02 2.77 11.03
C LEU A 153 -15.96 3.43 12.40
N ALA A 154 -15.72 4.75 12.48
CA ALA A 154 -15.71 5.46 13.75
C ALA A 154 -17.07 5.43 14.48
N LEU A 155 -18.18 5.41 13.73
CA LEU A 155 -19.53 5.35 14.29
C LEU A 155 -19.87 3.98 14.87
N TYR A 156 -19.55 2.90 14.15
CA TYR A 156 -19.94 1.54 14.54
C TYR A 156 -18.86 0.80 15.34
N HIS A 157 -17.59 1.15 15.14
CA HIS A 157 -16.42 0.45 15.66
C HIS A 157 -15.34 1.45 16.15
N PRO A 158 -15.64 2.28 17.18
CA PRO A 158 -14.80 3.42 17.58
C PRO A 158 -13.40 3.03 18.09
N THR A 159 -13.17 1.76 18.43
CA THR A 159 -11.88 1.26 18.92
C THR A 159 -10.98 0.71 17.80
N VAL A 160 -11.48 0.61 16.57
CA VAL A 160 -10.74 0.01 15.45
C VAL A 160 -9.83 1.05 14.82
N GLY A 161 -8.53 0.72 14.72
CA GLY A 161 -7.55 1.58 14.06
C GLY A 161 -7.81 1.63 12.56
N THR A 162 -7.62 2.79 11.93
CA THR A 162 -7.75 2.91 10.47
C THR A 162 -6.46 3.41 9.85
N ALA A 163 -5.92 2.64 8.91
CA ALA A 163 -4.76 3.02 8.10
C ALA A 163 -5.21 3.37 6.69
N VAL A 164 -4.78 4.51 6.15
CA VAL A 164 -5.09 4.92 4.77
C VAL A 164 -3.81 4.91 3.93
N ALA A 165 -3.83 4.17 2.83
CA ALA A 165 -2.74 4.08 1.88
C ALA A 165 -3.26 4.43 0.48
N THR A 166 -3.31 5.72 0.17
CA THR A 166 -3.79 6.23 -1.11
C THR A 166 -3.01 7.50 -1.48
N SER A 167 -3.21 7.99 -2.71
CA SER A 167 -2.47 9.12 -3.27
C SER A 167 -3.41 10.07 -4.00
N GLY A 168 -2.94 11.27 -4.34
CA GLY A 168 -3.67 12.21 -5.20
C GLY A 168 -5.01 12.69 -4.61
N ALA A 169 -6.06 12.73 -5.44
CA ALA A 169 -7.34 13.34 -5.05
C ALA A 169 -8.04 12.68 -3.85
N PRO A 170 -8.08 11.34 -3.72
CA PRO A 170 -8.58 10.69 -2.51
C PRO A 170 -7.82 11.07 -1.24
N LEU A 171 -6.48 11.11 -1.29
CA LEU A 171 -5.65 11.53 -0.16
C LEU A 171 -5.96 12.98 0.26
N ARG A 172 -6.04 13.89 -0.72
CA ARG A 172 -6.42 15.29 -0.46
C ARG A 172 -7.84 15.43 0.12
N ALA A 173 -8.76 14.53 -0.21
CA ALA A 173 -10.09 14.51 0.39
C ALA A 173 -10.05 14.10 1.87
N VAL A 174 -9.24 13.10 2.21
CA VAL A 174 -8.99 12.68 3.61
C VAL A 174 -8.35 13.82 4.41
N ILE A 175 -7.27 14.41 3.90
CA ILE A 175 -6.55 15.50 4.58
C ILE A 175 -7.46 16.70 4.88
N ARG A 176 -8.30 17.11 3.92
CA ARG A 176 -9.25 18.23 4.09
C ARG A 176 -10.35 17.96 5.13
N GLN A 177 -10.55 16.71 5.52
CA GLN A 177 -11.60 16.29 6.42
C GLN A 177 -11.06 15.80 7.77
N LEU A 178 -9.77 15.99 8.07
CA LEU A 178 -9.17 15.53 9.33
C LEU A 178 -9.82 16.11 10.60
N SER A 179 -10.47 17.27 10.50
CA SER A 179 -11.26 17.83 11.60
C SER A 179 -12.56 17.08 11.90
N ALA A 180 -13.04 16.25 10.96
CA ALA A 180 -14.26 15.47 11.07
C ALA A 180 -14.02 13.96 11.15
N ILE A 181 -12.85 13.49 10.70
CA ILE A 181 -12.42 12.09 10.75
C ILE A 181 -10.95 12.03 11.19
N THR A 182 -10.60 11.08 12.05
CA THR A 182 -9.23 10.96 12.56
C THR A 182 -8.68 9.58 12.24
N PRO A 183 -8.14 9.36 11.02
CA PRO A 183 -7.48 8.10 10.73
C PRO A 183 -6.27 7.93 11.65
N SER A 184 -6.09 6.73 12.20
CA SER A 184 -4.99 6.41 13.10
C SER A 184 -3.63 6.49 12.39
N LEU A 185 -3.56 6.05 11.13
CA LEU A 185 -2.34 6.02 10.35
C LEU A 185 -2.54 6.50 8.91
N LEU A 186 -1.64 7.35 8.42
CA LEU A 186 -1.51 7.67 6.99
C LEU A 186 -0.20 7.08 6.46
N ALA A 187 -0.28 6.26 5.40
CA ALA A 187 0.87 5.73 4.69
C ALA A 187 1.10 6.53 3.41
N LEU A 188 2.14 7.37 3.42
CA LEU A 188 2.46 8.34 2.37
C LEU A 188 3.74 7.94 1.65
N THR A 189 3.85 8.31 0.38
CA THR A 189 5.08 8.21 -0.42
C THR A 189 5.81 9.55 -0.46
N THR A 190 7.08 9.56 -0.90
CA THR A 190 7.81 10.80 -1.22
C THR A 190 7.08 11.66 -2.25
N THR A 191 6.33 11.04 -3.17
CA THR A 191 5.50 11.75 -4.15
C THR A 191 4.32 12.45 -3.48
N ASP A 192 3.66 11.77 -2.54
CA ASP A 192 2.56 12.37 -1.77
C ASP A 192 3.04 13.56 -0.93
N ILE A 193 4.24 13.45 -0.33
CA ILE A 193 4.87 14.55 0.40
C ILE A 193 5.20 15.72 -0.54
N ALA A 194 5.79 15.44 -1.71
CA ALA A 194 6.11 16.48 -2.68
C ALA A 194 4.84 17.21 -3.19
N ASP A 195 3.74 16.49 -3.41
CA ASP A 195 2.45 17.07 -3.80
C ASP A 195 1.84 17.98 -2.71
N MET A 196 2.24 17.81 -1.45
CA MET A 196 1.77 18.60 -0.32
C MET A 196 2.61 19.85 -0.05
N VAL A 197 3.89 19.86 -0.45
CA VAL A 197 4.80 20.98 -0.21
C VAL A 197 4.96 21.82 -1.49
N PRO A 198 4.52 23.10 -1.48
CA PRO A 198 4.69 23.98 -2.64
C PRO A 198 6.16 24.07 -3.08
N ASP A 199 6.39 24.07 -4.40
CA ASP A 199 7.69 24.23 -5.04
C ASP A 199 8.75 23.16 -4.65
N CYS A 200 8.33 22.07 -4.00
CA CYS A 200 9.19 20.93 -3.68
C CYS A 200 9.11 19.87 -4.79
N GLY A 201 10.25 19.52 -5.39
CA GLY A 201 10.33 18.37 -6.29
C GLY A 201 10.51 17.07 -5.51
N ILE A 202 10.07 15.94 -6.08
CA ILE A 202 10.22 14.59 -5.49
C ILE A 202 11.68 14.33 -5.06
N ARG A 203 12.67 14.68 -5.91
CA ARG A 203 14.10 14.52 -5.59
C ARG A 203 14.55 15.31 -4.35
N GLY A 204 13.88 16.43 -4.04
CA GLY A 204 14.14 17.20 -2.84
C GLY A 204 13.74 16.40 -1.60
N VAL A 205 12.54 15.81 -1.63
CA VAL A 205 12.03 14.94 -0.56
C VAL A 205 12.89 13.68 -0.44
N GLU A 206 13.23 13.00 -1.53
CA GLU A 206 14.09 11.80 -1.48
C GLU A 206 15.43 12.11 -0.82
N ARG A 207 16.08 13.23 -1.18
CA ARG A 207 17.33 13.67 -0.56
C ARG A 207 17.18 13.98 0.92
N SER A 208 16.02 14.47 1.36
CA SER A 208 15.75 14.67 2.78
C SER A 208 15.76 13.35 3.55
N LEU A 209 15.30 12.24 2.96
CA LEU A 209 15.29 10.92 3.59
C LEU A 209 16.64 10.18 3.49
N GLU A 210 17.51 10.55 2.55
CA GLU A 210 18.88 10.02 2.44
C GLU A 210 19.75 10.34 3.68
N ASP A 211 20.89 9.65 3.84
CA ASP A 211 21.76 9.78 5.01
C ASP A 211 22.25 11.23 5.24
N GLY A 212 21.81 11.83 6.35
CA GLY A 212 22.18 13.18 6.77
C GLY A 212 21.38 14.32 6.12
N GLY A 213 20.28 14.01 5.45
CA GLY A 213 19.39 15.00 4.84
C GLY A 213 18.61 15.86 5.85
N ASP A 214 18.23 17.07 5.43
CA ASP A 214 17.34 17.94 6.19
C ASP A 214 15.89 17.45 6.08
N LEU A 215 15.32 17.04 7.20
CA LEU A 215 13.96 16.51 7.29
C LEU A 215 12.88 17.59 7.43
N SER A 216 13.26 18.87 7.40
CA SER A 216 12.33 20.01 7.47
C SER A 216 11.17 19.85 6.50
N LEU A 217 11.43 19.49 5.23
CA LEU A 217 10.40 19.30 4.21
C LEU A 217 9.35 18.24 4.58
N VAL A 218 9.80 17.09 5.09
CA VAL A 218 8.89 16.01 5.51
C VAL A 218 8.12 16.42 6.76
N ARG A 219 8.80 17.07 7.72
CA ARG A 219 8.18 17.55 8.96
C ARG A 219 7.14 18.63 8.69
N ASP A 220 7.42 19.58 7.80
CA ASP A 220 6.50 20.66 7.44
C ASP A 220 5.23 20.12 6.77
N ALA A 221 5.36 19.07 5.95
CA ALA A 221 4.21 18.40 5.33
C ALA A 221 3.37 17.60 6.35
N VAL A 222 4.02 16.94 7.30
CA VAL A 222 3.39 15.95 8.18
C VAL A 222 2.89 16.53 9.50
N THR A 223 3.54 17.57 10.03
CA THR A 223 3.17 18.21 11.31
C THR A 223 1.70 18.64 11.34
N PRO A 224 1.16 19.32 10.30
CA PRO A 224 -0.26 19.68 10.28
C PRO A 224 -1.20 18.48 10.33
N LEU A 225 -0.80 17.32 9.78
CA LEU A 225 -1.59 16.09 9.84
C LEU A 225 -1.65 15.54 11.26
N LEU A 226 -0.51 15.53 11.94
CA LEU A 226 -0.38 15.08 13.33
C LEU A 226 -1.14 16.01 14.28
N GLU A 227 -1.04 17.33 14.09
CA GLU A 227 -1.80 18.34 14.86
C GLU A 227 -3.31 18.21 14.63
N ALA A 228 -3.74 17.80 13.44
CA ALA A 228 -5.14 17.53 13.13
C ALA A 228 -5.67 16.22 13.74
N GLY A 229 -4.83 15.43 14.41
CA GLY A 229 -5.24 14.25 15.17
C GLY A 229 -4.88 12.89 14.55
N VAL A 230 -4.14 12.86 13.44
CA VAL A 230 -3.55 11.60 12.94
C VAL A 230 -2.51 11.12 13.94
N SER A 231 -2.59 9.86 14.37
CA SER A 231 -1.69 9.35 15.42
C SER A 231 -0.27 9.10 14.91
N GLU A 232 -0.15 8.47 13.74
CA GLU A 232 1.13 8.10 13.14
C GLU A 232 1.11 8.36 11.62
N VAL A 233 2.21 8.87 11.07
CA VAL A 233 2.41 8.98 9.62
C VAL A 233 3.62 8.16 9.21
N LEU A 234 3.38 7.17 8.36
CA LEU A 234 4.39 6.29 7.81
C LEU A 234 4.77 6.80 6.41
N VAL A 235 6.02 7.22 6.23
CA VAL A 235 6.51 7.74 4.94
C VAL A 235 7.44 6.72 4.31
N SER A 236 7.07 6.22 3.13
CA SER A 236 7.92 5.35 2.32
C SER A 236 8.85 6.19 1.45
N GLY A 237 10.16 6.04 1.65
CA GLY A 237 11.22 6.74 0.94
C GLY A 237 11.63 6.07 -0.37
N ALA A 238 12.84 6.37 -0.83
CA ALA A 238 13.53 5.55 -1.83
C ALA A 238 13.76 4.12 -1.29
N PRO A 239 13.95 3.10 -2.16
CA PRO A 239 14.20 1.73 -1.72
C PRO A 239 15.27 1.66 -0.64
N GLY A 240 14.94 1.10 0.51
CA GLY A 240 15.84 1.03 1.66
C GLY A 240 15.69 2.16 2.67
N THR A 241 14.74 3.09 2.52
CA THR A 241 14.47 4.15 3.51
C THR A 241 12.99 4.27 3.86
N ALA A 242 12.69 4.47 5.13
CA ALA A 242 11.33 4.72 5.63
C ALA A 242 11.35 5.56 6.90
N MET A 243 10.26 6.28 7.16
CA MET A 243 10.09 7.07 8.38
C MET A 243 8.74 6.80 9.04
N CYS A 244 8.71 6.91 10.35
CA CYS A 244 7.49 6.99 11.14
C CYS A 244 7.52 8.30 11.93
N LEU A 245 6.48 9.13 11.79
CA LEU A 245 6.34 10.38 12.51
C LEU A 245 5.13 10.33 13.43
N THR A 246 5.30 10.84 14.64
CA THR A 246 4.25 11.04 15.65
C THR A 246 4.36 12.45 16.19
N GLN A 247 3.40 12.90 17.01
CA GLN A 247 3.50 14.21 17.67
C GLN A 247 4.74 14.36 18.56
N GLY A 248 5.25 13.27 19.15
CA GLY A 248 6.36 13.32 20.10
C GLY A 248 7.74 13.06 19.49
N SER A 249 7.81 12.13 18.53
CA SER A 249 9.07 11.61 18.03
C SER A 249 8.98 11.26 16.55
N THR A 250 10.14 11.29 15.89
CA THR A 250 10.32 10.84 14.51
C THR A 250 11.35 9.72 14.48
N TRP A 251 11.03 8.60 13.85
CA TRP A 251 11.95 7.51 13.60
C TRP A 251 12.27 7.42 12.11
N ILE A 252 13.53 7.18 11.80
CA ILE A 252 13.99 6.90 10.44
C ILE A 252 14.68 5.53 10.43
N ALA A 253 14.32 4.70 9.46
CA ALA A 253 14.91 3.38 9.25
C ALA A 253 15.60 3.33 7.90
N ARG A 254 16.75 2.65 7.86
CA ARG A 254 17.59 2.50 6.68
C ARG A 254 18.12 1.09 6.53
N SER A 255 18.14 0.60 5.29
CA SER A 255 18.67 -0.71 4.91
C SER A 255 19.67 -0.55 3.76
N GLY A 256 20.80 -1.28 3.82
CA GLY A 256 21.80 -1.31 2.76
C GLY A 256 21.40 -2.18 1.55
N ALA A 257 20.30 -2.94 1.66
CA ALA A 257 19.85 -3.91 0.66
C ALA A 257 18.69 -3.38 -0.21
N GLY A 258 18.74 -2.11 -0.61
CA GLY A 258 17.69 -1.49 -1.43
C GLY A 258 17.63 -2.05 -2.85
N SER A 259 16.79 -3.05 -3.07
CA SER A 259 16.50 -3.57 -4.42
C SER A 259 15.42 -2.71 -5.09
N GLU A 260 15.74 -2.05 -6.22
CA GLU A 260 14.78 -1.24 -7.00
C GLU A 260 13.62 -2.06 -7.60
N THR A 261 13.74 -3.38 -7.51
CA THR A 261 12.99 -4.36 -8.28
C THR A 261 11.49 -4.40 -7.98
N ASP A 262 11.06 -3.81 -6.86
CA ASP A 262 9.67 -3.85 -6.38
C ASP A 262 9.10 -2.48 -5.95
N ALA A 263 9.66 -1.38 -6.49
CA ALA A 263 9.27 -0.01 -6.12
C ALA A 263 7.75 0.27 -6.15
N GLY A 264 7.00 -0.41 -7.02
CA GLY A 264 5.54 -0.26 -7.13
C GLY A 264 4.72 -0.81 -5.97
N ARG A 265 5.32 -1.63 -5.08
CA ARG A 265 4.67 -2.26 -3.92
C ARG A 265 5.29 -1.86 -2.58
N PHE A 266 6.33 -1.02 -2.60
CA PHE A 266 7.15 -0.72 -1.42
C PHE A 266 6.33 -0.17 -0.25
N ARG A 267 5.42 0.79 -0.50
CA ARG A 267 4.52 1.34 0.54
C ARG A 267 3.61 0.26 1.14
N GLU A 268 3.06 -0.61 0.31
CA GLU A 268 2.16 -1.69 0.73
C GLU A 268 2.90 -2.69 1.64
N LEU A 269 4.11 -3.08 1.27
CA LEU A 269 4.93 -4.01 2.07
C LEU A 269 5.38 -3.37 3.39
N LEU A 270 5.78 -2.10 3.34
CA LEU A 270 6.13 -1.31 4.51
C LEU A 270 4.93 -1.22 5.48
N LEU A 271 3.76 -0.85 4.97
CA LEU A 271 2.54 -0.76 5.78
C LEU A 271 2.16 -2.10 6.41
N ALA A 272 2.20 -3.18 5.62
CA ALA A 272 1.92 -4.52 6.11
C ALA A 272 2.86 -4.89 7.28
N GLY A 273 4.17 -4.81 7.07
CA GLY A 273 5.16 -5.15 8.10
C GLY A 273 5.05 -4.26 9.35
N TYR A 274 4.70 -2.98 9.18
CA TYR A 274 4.50 -2.05 10.30
C TYR A 274 3.26 -2.40 11.15
N LEU A 275 2.19 -2.86 10.51
CA LEU A 275 0.93 -3.23 11.17
C LEU A 275 0.94 -4.66 11.75
N MET A 276 1.80 -5.56 11.27
CA MET A 276 1.90 -6.92 11.84
C MET A 276 2.14 -6.90 13.35
N ASN A 277 2.93 -5.94 13.82
CA ASN A 277 3.29 -5.77 15.23
C ASN A 277 2.52 -4.60 15.89
N HIS A 278 1.30 -4.29 15.46
CA HIS A 278 0.49 -3.18 15.98
C HIS A 278 0.16 -3.24 17.48
N GLY A 279 0.31 -4.40 18.12
CA GLY A 279 0.18 -4.54 19.59
C GLY A 279 1.45 -4.20 20.38
N SER A 280 2.56 -3.89 19.70
CA SER A 280 3.83 -3.53 20.33
C SER A 280 4.00 -2.00 20.42
N ASP A 281 4.45 -1.51 21.58
CA ASP A 281 4.84 -0.11 21.76
C ASP A 281 6.23 0.20 21.17
N ASP A 282 7.00 -0.82 20.78
CA ASP A 282 8.31 -0.69 20.15
C ASP A 282 8.19 -0.22 18.70
N ARG A 283 8.07 1.11 18.51
CA ARG A 283 7.98 1.76 17.20
C ARG A 283 9.23 1.55 16.35
N MET A 284 10.40 1.50 16.98
CA MET A 284 11.66 1.26 16.29
C MET A 284 11.68 -0.15 15.70
N GLY A 285 11.35 -1.17 16.50
CA GLY A 285 11.24 -2.54 16.03
C GLY A 285 10.15 -2.74 14.97
N ARG A 286 8.99 -2.07 15.11
CA ARG A 286 7.93 -2.04 14.10
C ARG A 286 8.43 -1.49 12.76
N LEU A 287 9.13 -0.35 12.77
CA LEU A 287 9.66 0.29 11.56
C LEU A 287 10.81 -0.51 10.94
N SER A 288 11.71 -1.09 11.76
CA SER A 288 12.77 -1.96 11.26
C SER A 288 12.23 -3.21 10.57
N THR A 289 11.23 -3.87 11.18
CA THR A 289 10.57 -5.04 10.59
C THR A 289 9.86 -4.66 9.29
N ALA A 290 9.15 -3.53 9.28
CA ALA A 290 8.47 -3.00 8.11
C ALA A 290 9.43 -2.79 6.93
N LEU A 291 10.56 -2.13 7.18
CA LEU A 291 11.54 -1.85 6.13
C LEU A 291 12.24 -3.13 5.68
N ALA A 292 12.49 -4.09 6.57
CA ALA A 292 13.07 -5.38 6.19
C ALA A 292 12.17 -6.15 5.21
N TYR A 293 10.84 -6.16 5.43
CA TYR A 293 9.90 -6.71 4.44
C TYR A 293 9.89 -5.91 3.14
N ALA A 294 9.85 -4.58 3.22
CA ALA A 294 9.75 -3.74 2.03
C ALA A 294 11.02 -3.75 1.18
N SER A 295 12.18 -4.05 1.76
CA SER A 295 13.48 -4.10 1.09
C SER A 295 14.00 -5.51 0.83
N ALA A 296 13.29 -6.55 1.22
CA ALA A 296 13.73 -7.92 0.97
C ALA A 296 13.81 -8.20 -0.53
N GLU A 297 14.86 -8.91 -0.94
CA GLU A 297 15.04 -9.30 -2.33
C GLU A 297 13.98 -10.35 -2.73
N THR A 298 13.25 -10.04 -3.79
CA THR A 298 12.29 -10.94 -4.44
C THR A 298 12.71 -11.18 -5.88
N THR A 299 12.13 -12.19 -6.51
CA THR A 299 12.39 -12.48 -7.92
C THR A 299 11.95 -11.29 -8.79
N ALA A 300 12.90 -10.70 -9.53
CA ALA A 300 12.65 -9.55 -10.38
C ALA A 300 11.53 -9.80 -11.41
N GLY A 301 10.56 -8.89 -11.47
CA GLY A 301 9.44 -9.02 -12.40
C GLY A 301 8.56 -10.23 -12.08
N SER A 302 8.36 -10.56 -10.80
CA SER A 302 7.44 -11.61 -10.35
C SER A 302 6.38 -11.07 -9.39
N GLY A 303 5.34 -11.88 -9.18
CA GLY A 303 4.31 -11.62 -8.18
C GLY A 303 4.71 -12.02 -6.75
N GLU A 304 5.93 -12.52 -6.56
CA GLU A 304 6.40 -13.09 -5.29
C GLU A 304 6.52 -12.01 -4.20
N LEU A 305 6.16 -12.37 -2.98
CA LEU A 305 6.29 -11.50 -1.81
C LEU A 305 7.24 -12.16 -0.82
N PRO A 306 8.01 -11.37 -0.05
CA PRO A 306 9.00 -11.92 0.87
C PRO A 306 8.32 -12.68 2.02
N THR A 307 8.90 -13.82 2.37
CA THR A 307 8.53 -14.63 3.53
C THR A 307 9.38 -14.26 4.74
N PRO A 308 8.96 -14.62 5.97
CA PRO A 308 9.69 -14.25 7.20
C PRO A 308 11.16 -14.71 7.25
N ASP A 309 11.53 -15.78 6.53
CA ASP A 309 12.90 -16.29 6.44
C ASP A 309 13.81 -15.48 5.49
N LEU A 310 13.23 -14.62 4.66
CA LEU A 310 13.96 -13.75 3.73
C LEU A 310 14.24 -12.35 4.29
N ILE A 311 13.72 -12.02 5.48
CA ILE A 311 13.90 -10.71 6.09
C ILE A 311 14.96 -10.72 7.18
N HIS A 312 15.70 -9.62 7.27
CA HIS A 312 16.74 -9.41 8.28
C HIS A 312 16.54 -8.07 9.00
N PRO A 313 15.54 -7.95 9.90
CA PRO A 313 15.29 -6.72 10.65
C PRO A 313 16.50 -6.20 11.43
N GLU A 314 17.39 -7.09 11.87
CA GLU A 314 18.64 -6.76 12.56
C GLU A 314 19.66 -6.02 11.68
N GLN A 315 19.51 -6.09 10.36
CA GLN A 315 20.34 -5.36 9.39
C GLN A 315 19.76 -3.95 9.09
N VAL A 316 18.57 -3.65 9.60
CA VAL A 316 17.96 -2.32 9.46
C VAL A 316 18.44 -1.42 10.59
N THR A 317 19.10 -0.33 10.24
CA THR A 317 19.45 0.71 11.21
C THR A 317 18.25 1.63 11.39
N CYS A 318 17.69 1.69 12.60
CA CYS A 318 16.64 2.64 12.93
C CYS A 318 17.07 3.59 14.04
N THR A 319 16.83 4.87 13.85
CA THR A 319 17.24 5.94 14.76
C THR A 319 16.04 6.82 15.10
N GLU A 320 15.87 7.13 16.38
CA GLU A 320 14.94 8.16 16.84
C GLU A 320 15.62 9.53 16.71
N LEU A 321 14.91 10.47 16.11
CA LEU A 321 15.32 11.84 15.93
C LEU A 321 14.55 12.70 16.91
N GLY A 322 15.27 13.54 17.67
CA GLY A 322 14.66 14.51 18.56
C GLY A 322 13.71 15.46 17.82
N SER A 323 12.69 15.94 18.54
CA SER A 323 11.72 16.93 18.07
C SER A 323 12.41 18.15 17.44
#